data_AF-A0ABD1L8B9-F1
#
_entry.id   AF-A0ABD1L8B9-F1
#
_cell.length_a   1.000
_cell.length_b   1.000
_cell.length_c   1.000
_cell.angle_alpha   90.00
_cell.angle_beta   90.00
_cell.angle_gamma   90.00
#
_symmetry.space_group_name_H-M   'P 1'
#
loop_
_entity.id
_entity.type
_entity.pdbx_description
1 polymer ?
#
loop_
_entity_poly.entity_id
_entity_poly.type
_entity_poly.pdbx_seq_one_letter_code
_entity_poly.pdbx_strand_id
1 'polypeptide(L)'
;MATPKKAQPIPWSHQETVHLIRAYQEKWYALKRGPLRHNQWEEVAVAVATRCGYDLGQPVKSALQCRHKMEKLRQRHRAHSKQPWPYDALMEELERGPLPISAFHSDHQVEVLPILKSNSKSILSEMRAFSKSFLQIENFKIHMIRETQRSMFHMENKRIQLILQSQRRIVDSIATAFASPSPSPSPSPSNKRIKITQPI
;
A
#
# COMPACT_ATOMS: atom_id res chain seq x y z
N MET A 1 42.33 22.12 -17.72
CA MET A 1 41.33 21.09 -17.37
C MET A 1 40.20 21.75 -16.59
N ALA A 2 39.08 22.04 -17.25
CA ALA A 2 37.92 22.63 -16.59
C ALA A 2 37.19 21.53 -15.82
N THR A 3 37.14 21.64 -14.48
CA THR A 3 36.34 20.75 -13.65
C THR A 3 34.85 21.00 -13.92
N PRO A 4 34.03 19.96 -14.11
CA PRO A 4 32.61 20.15 -14.34
C PRO A 4 31.99 20.75 -13.08
N LYS A 5 31.45 21.96 -13.20
CA LYS A 5 30.67 22.63 -12.14
C LYS A 5 29.51 21.70 -11.79
N LYS A 6 29.53 21.11 -10.59
CA LYS A 6 28.39 20.37 -10.04
C LYS A 6 27.19 21.33 -10.07
N ALA A 7 26.19 21.03 -10.91
CA ALA A 7 24.98 21.81 -11.00
C ALA A 7 24.41 21.95 -9.58
N GLN A 8 24.24 23.20 -9.13
CA GLN A 8 23.69 23.48 -7.81
C GLN A 8 22.32 22.78 -7.68
N PRO A 9 22.02 22.13 -6.55
CA PRO A 9 20.75 21.45 -6.39
C PRO A 9 19.62 22.46 -6.57
N ILE A 10 18.74 22.21 -7.54
CA ILE A 10 17.59 23.07 -7.80
C ILE A 10 16.81 23.23 -6.49
N PRO A 11 16.57 24.47 -6.01
CA PRO A 11 15.81 24.71 -4.79
C PRO A 11 14.43 24.08 -4.87
N TRP A 12 13.92 23.61 -3.74
CA TRP A 12 12.53 23.14 -3.63
C TRP A 12 11.61 24.33 -3.38
N SER A 13 10.70 24.60 -4.32
CA SER A 13 9.60 25.53 -4.15
C SER A 13 8.61 25.01 -3.10
N HIS A 14 7.83 25.95 -2.53
CA HIS A 14 6.74 25.62 -1.62
C HIS A 14 5.73 24.67 -2.27
N GLN A 15 5.29 25.00 -3.48
CA GLN A 15 4.31 24.21 -4.23
C GLN A 15 4.84 22.80 -4.55
N GLU A 16 6.10 22.70 -4.99
CA GLU A 16 6.76 21.40 -5.22
C GLU A 16 6.78 20.55 -3.93
N THR A 17 7.04 21.18 -2.78
CA THR A 17 7.09 20.49 -1.48
C THR A 17 5.70 19.99 -1.07
N VAL A 18 4.65 20.80 -1.26
CA VAL A 18 3.26 20.37 -0.99
C VAL A 18 2.85 19.22 -1.90
N HIS A 19 3.16 19.28 -3.20
CA HIS A 19 2.87 18.19 -4.13
C HIS A 19 3.65 16.92 -3.81
N LEU A 20 4.90 17.04 -3.36
CA LEU A 20 5.70 15.91 -2.90
C LEU A 20 5.05 15.21 -1.70
N ILE A 21 4.62 15.98 -0.69
CA ILE A 21 4.00 15.42 0.51
C ILE A 21 2.72 14.65 0.14
N ARG A 22 1.86 15.25 -0.71
CA ARG A 22 0.61 14.62 -1.16
C ARG A 22 0.85 13.37 -2.04
N ALA A 23 1.76 13.45 -3.00
CA ALA A 23 2.09 12.32 -3.86
C ALA A 23 2.70 11.15 -3.06
N TYR A 24 3.57 11.46 -2.10
CA TYR A 24 4.09 10.46 -1.16
C TYR A 24 2.98 9.86 -0.30
N GLN A 25 2.08 10.68 0.25
CA GLN A 25 0.96 10.24 1.10
C GLN A 25 0.10 9.18 0.40
N GLU A 26 -0.30 9.43 -0.85
CA GLU A 26 -1.12 8.51 -1.64
C GLU A 26 -0.45 7.13 -1.79
N LYS A 27 0.84 7.12 -2.18
CA LYS A 27 1.60 5.88 -2.35
C LYS A 27 1.87 5.19 -1.02
N TRP A 28 2.15 5.94 0.02
CA TRP A 28 2.42 5.42 1.35
C TRP A 28 1.19 4.76 1.99
N TYR A 29 0.00 5.34 1.82
CA TYR A 29 -1.25 4.71 2.28
C TYR A 29 -1.64 3.50 1.44
N ALA A 30 -1.42 3.53 0.12
CA ALA A 30 -1.63 2.35 -0.72
C ALA A 30 -0.80 1.13 -0.25
N LEU A 31 0.38 1.39 0.32
CA LEU A 31 1.26 0.38 0.90
C LEU A 31 1.00 0.12 2.40
N LYS A 32 -0.16 0.51 2.94
CA LYS A 32 -0.49 0.40 4.37
C LYS A 32 0.58 0.99 5.29
N ARG A 33 1.13 2.14 4.92
CA ARG A 33 2.22 2.85 5.62
C ARG A 33 3.59 2.15 5.56
N GLY A 34 3.80 1.28 4.58
CA GLY A 34 5.07 0.60 4.31
C GLY A 34 6.12 1.43 3.54
N PRO A 35 7.37 0.95 3.43
CA PRO A 35 8.43 1.65 2.70
C PRO A 35 8.22 1.61 1.18
N LEU A 36 8.52 2.71 0.50
CA LEU A 36 8.46 2.80 -0.96
C LEU A 36 9.73 2.22 -1.60
N ARG A 37 9.55 1.36 -2.60
CA ARG A 37 10.58 0.82 -3.51
C ARG A 37 10.94 1.83 -4.60
N HIS A 38 12.03 1.57 -5.32
CA HIS A 38 12.54 2.45 -6.38
C HIS A 38 11.46 2.87 -7.40
N ASN A 39 10.73 1.92 -7.99
CA ASN A 39 9.69 2.22 -8.98
C ASN A 39 8.59 3.13 -8.42
N GLN A 40 8.23 2.97 -7.14
CA GLN A 40 7.21 3.79 -6.50
C GLN A 40 7.71 5.22 -6.24
N TRP A 41 9.01 5.39 -6.01
CA TRP A 41 9.62 6.72 -5.96
C TRP A 41 9.66 7.40 -7.33
N GLU A 42 9.82 6.62 -8.41
CA GLU A 42 9.69 7.13 -9.79
C GLU A 42 8.27 7.64 -10.06
N GLU A 43 7.26 6.86 -9.67
CA GLU A 43 5.86 7.28 -9.77
C GLU A 43 5.56 8.55 -8.95
N VAL A 44 6.17 8.71 -7.77
CA VAL A 44 6.07 9.94 -6.98
C VAL A 44 6.70 11.12 -7.72
N ALA A 45 7.88 10.95 -8.31
CA ALA A 45 8.56 12.01 -9.05
C ALA A 45 7.75 12.45 -10.28
N VAL A 46 7.20 11.51 -11.04
CA VAL A 46 6.29 11.78 -12.16
C VAL A 46 5.06 12.54 -11.69
N ALA A 47 4.40 12.09 -10.61
CA ALA A 47 3.22 12.77 -10.07
C ALA A 47 3.52 14.21 -9.61
N VAL A 48 4.66 14.46 -8.99
CA VAL A 48 5.11 15.81 -8.62
C VAL A 48 5.33 16.66 -9.86
N ALA A 49 5.99 16.11 -10.89
CA ALA A 49 6.26 16.83 -12.14
C ALA A 49 4.95 17.25 -12.84
N THR A 50 4.00 16.32 -12.98
CA THR A 50 2.69 16.59 -13.58
C THR A 50 1.90 17.64 -12.79
N ARG A 51 1.87 17.54 -11.45
CA ARG A 51 1.12 18.49 -10.60
C ARG A 51 1.71 19.90 -10.64
N CYS A 52 3.01 20.02 -10.84
CA CYS A 52 3.68 21.31 -10.99
C CYS A 52 3.58 21.88 -12.42
N GLY A 53 2.98 21.15 -13.36
CA GLY A 53 2.86 21.58 -14.76
C GLY A 53 4.17 21.51 -15.54
N TYR A 54 5.13 20.68 -15.13
CA TYR A 54 6.33 20.42 -15.92
C TYR A 54 6.00 19.44 -17.06
N ASP A 55 6.54 19.70 -18.25
CA ASP A 55 6.35 18.84 -19.42
C ASP A 55 6.76 17.39 -19.13
N LEU A 56 6.00 16.45 -19.72
CA LEU A 56 6.08 14.99 -19.54
C LEU A 56 7.46 14.37 -19.90
N GLY A 57 8.42 15.17 -20.36
CA GLY A 57 9.73 14.73 -20.84
C GLY A 57 10.88 14.73 -19.82
N GLN A 58 10.77 15.46 -18.70
CA GLN A 58 11.84 15.46 -17.68
C GLN A 58 11.35 15.90 -16.30
N PRO A 59 11.35 15.01 -15.28
CA PRO A 59 11.09 15.44 -13.92
C PRO A 59 12.23 16.35 -13.46
N VAL A 60 11.91 17.62 -13.19
CA VAL A 60 12.88 18.62 -12.68
C VAL A 60 13.55 18.13 -11.39
N LYS A 61 12.87 17.25 -10.64
CA LYS A 61 13.39 16.56 -9.46
C LYS A 61 13.32 15.04 -9.66
N SER A 62 14.46 14.36 -9.54
CA SER A 62 14.51 12.89 -9.67
C SER A 62 13.85 12.16 -8.50
N ALA A 63 13.53 10.88 -8.69
CA ALA A 63 12.99 10.00 -7.63
C ALA A 63 13.85 9.99 -6.36
N LEU A 64 15.18 9.98 -6.51
CA LEU A 64 16.11 10.03 -5.40
C LEU A 64 16.05 11.37 -4.65
N GLN A 65 15.92 12.49 -5.38
CA GLN A 65 15.75 13.81 -4.78
C GLN A 65 14.43 13.93 -4.01
N CYS A 66 13.35 13.37 -4.55
CA CYS A 66 12.05 13.27 -3.87
C CYS A 66 12.18 12.48 -2.56
N ARG A 67 12.84 11.33 -2.60
CA ARG A 67 13.11 10.50 -1.41
C ARG A 67 13.89 11.26 -0.35
N HIS A 68 15.02 11.87 -0.71
CA HIS A 68 15.86 12.62 0.21
C HIS A 68 15.11 13.81 0.84
N LYS A 69 14.34 14.55 0.04
CA LYS A 69 13.54 15.67 0.54
C LYS A 69 12.49 15.20 1.54
N MET A 70 11.76 14.12 1.21
CA MET A 70 10.74 13.57 2.10
C MET A 70 11.33 13.07 3.43
N GLU A 71 12.51 12.46 3.38
CA GLU A 71 13.22 12.03 4.57
C GLU A 71 13.61 13.20 5.47
N LYS A 72 14.14 14.30 4.89
CA LYS A 72 14.42 15.53 5.65
C LYS A 72 13.16 16.13 6.29
N LEU A 73 12.03 16.13 5.58
CA LEU A 73 10.76 16.62 6.13
C LEU A 73 10.31 15.79 7.33
N ARG A 74 10.33 14.45 7.21
CA ARG A 74 9.99 13.55 8.33
C ARG A 74 10.94 13.70 9.52
N GLN A 75 12.24 13.83 9.27
CA GLN A 75 13.22 14.04 10.33
C GLN A 75 12.94 15.31 11.13
N ARG A 76 12.64 16.43 10.46
CA ARG A 76 12.34 17.68 11.16
C ARG A 76 10.99 17.66 11.88
N HIS A 77 9.99 16.93 11.37
CA HIS A 77 8.73 16.70 12.10
C HIS A 77 8.96 15.88 13.39
N ARG A 78 9.69 14.76 13.31
CA ARG A 78 10.04 13.90 14.46
C ARG A 78 10.90 14.59 15.51
N ALA A 79 11.75 15.53 15.08
CA ALA A 79 12.57 16.33 15.98
C ALA A 79 11.76 17.33 16.82
N HIS A 80 10.42 17.31 16.72
CA HIS A 80 9.49 18.25 17.36
C HIS A 80 9.98 19.69 17.20
N SER A 81 9.75 20.26 16.02
CA SER A 81 10.18 21.62 15.73
C SER A 81 9.48 22.59 16.69
N LYS A 82 10.25 23.26 17.56
CA LYS A 82 9.72 24.30 18.45
C LYS A 82 9.17 25.53 17.69
N GLN A 83 9.48 25.66 16.41
CA GLN A 83 8.96 26.72 15.56
C GLN A 83 7.87 26.19 14.62
N PRO A 84 6.70 26.85 14.57
CA PRO A 84 5.71 26.65 13.54
C PRO A 84 6.34 26.84 12.15
N TRP A 85 6.05 25.93 11.25
CA TRP A 85 6.59 25.90 9.89
C TRP A 85 5.50 25.47 8.91
N PRO A 86 5.60 25.85 7.63
CA PRO A 86 4.46 25.78 6.71
C PRO A 86 3.94 24.37 6.40
N TYR A 87 4.72 23.32 6.71
CA TYR A 87 4.39 21.93 6.37
C TYR A 87 4.02 21.09 7.60
N ASP A 88 3.96 21.69 8.80
CA ASP A 88 3.71 20.95 10.04
C ASP A 88 2.38 20.19 9.98
N ALA A 89 1.29 20.92 9.71
CA ALA A 89 -0.05 20.35 9.61
C ALA A 89 -0.15 19.26 8.52
N LEU A 90 0.54 19.44 7.39
CA LEU A 90 0.56 18.45 6.31
C LEU A 90 1.33 17.17 6.72
N MET A 91 2.40 17.31 7.49
CA MET A 91 3.18 16.19 8.01
C MET A 91 2.44 15.48 9.16
N GLU A 92 1.72 16.22 10.00
CA GLU A 92 0.86 15.64 11.03
C GLU A 92 -0.30 14.87 10.41
N GLU A 93 -1.00 15.44 9.42
CA GLU A 93 -2.09 14.77 8.68
C GLU A 93 -1.59 13.47 8.03
N LEU A 94 -0.39 13.50 7.44
CA LEU A 94 0.27 12.32 6.88
C LEU A 94 0.41 11.19 7.92
N GLU A 95 0.88 11.50 9.13
CA GLU A 95 1.11 10.50 10.20
C GLU A 95 -0.19 10.02 10.85
N ARG A 96 -1.14 10.95 11.07
CA ARG A 96 -2.43 10.68 11.72
C ARG A 96 -3.37 9.89 10.82
N GLY A 97 -3.34 10.16 9.50
CA GLY A 97 -4.29 9.60 8.54
C GLY A 97 -5.48 10.53 8.31
N PRO A 98 -6.28 10.30 7.25
CA PRO A 98 -7.52 11.04 7.04
C PRO A 98 -8.40 10.87 8.28
N LEU A 99 -8.59 11.97 9.01
CA LEU A 99 -9.47 11.99 10.17
C LEU A 99 -10.89 11.61 9.70
N PRO A 100 -11.64 10.80 10.47
CA PRO A 100 -13.04 10.60 10.17
C PRO A 100 -13.71 11.98 10.17
N ILE A 101 -14.62 12.23 9.23
CA ILE A 101 -15.28 13.54 9.08
C ILE A 101 -15.96 13.98 10.38
N SER A 102 -16.29 13.05 11.28
CA SER A 102 -16.78 13.30 12.63
C SER A 102 -15.82 14.09 13.55
N ALA A 103 -14.52 14.14 13.25
CA ALA A 103 -13.54 14.93 14.00
C ALA A 103 -13.54 16.42 13.63
N PHE A 104 -14.22 16.82 12.55
CA PHE A 104 -14.42 18.22 12.17
C PHE A 104 -15.62 18.89 12.87
N HIS A 105 -16.15 18.29 13.94
CA HIS A 105 -16.96 19.03 14.89
C HIS A 105 -16.06 19.52 16.03
N SER A 106 -15.30 20.58 15.76
CA SER A 106 -14.73 21.39 16.84
C SER A 106 -15.67 22.54 17.13
N ASP A 107 -16.44 22.31 18.17
CA ASP A 107 -16.87 23.25 19.20
C ASP A 107 -16.05 24.55 19.27
N HIS A 108 -16.27 25.46 18.32
CA HIS A 108 -15.87 26.85 18.42
C HIS A 108 -17.12 27.69 18.14
N GLN A 109 -17.71 28.21 19.20
CA GLN A 109 -18.65 29.31 19.14
C GLN A 109 -17.95 30.50 18.47
N VAL A 110 -18.03 30.58 17.14
CA VAL A 110 -17.82 31.85 16.45
C VAL A 110 -19.16 32.55 16.50
N GLU A 111 -19.29 33.46 17.45
CA GLU A 111 -20.36 34.45 17.48
C GLU A 111 -20.22 35.34 16.23
N VAL A 112 -20.94 34.98 15.17
CA VAL A 112 -21.09 35.82 13.98
C VAL A 112 -22.27 36.76 14.23
N LEU A 113 -21.97 38.03 14.52
CA LEU A 113 -22.96 39.12 14.56
C LEU A 113 -23.69 39.31 13.21
N PRO A 114 -24.91 39.88 13.19
CA PRO A 114 -26.04 39.32 12.45
C PRO A 114 -26.43 40.06 11.16
N ILE A 115 -25.51 40.32 10.22
CA ILE A 115 -25.84 41.13 9.01
C ILE A 115 -26.20 40.29 7.75
N LEU A 116 -26.03 38.97 7.73
CA LEU A 116 -26.26 38.16 6.50
C LEU A 116 -27.23 36.98 6.68
N LYS A 117 -28.35 37.19 7.40
CA LYS A 117 -29.30 36.10 7.72
C LYS A 117 -30.36 35.76 6.66
N SER A 118 -30.47 36.49 5.55
CA SER A 118 -31.55 36.21 4.58
C SER A 118 -31.13 35.40 3.34
N ASN A 119 -29.89 35.49 2.85
CA ASN A 119 -29.48 34.77 1.62
C ASN A 119 -28.53 33.58 1.84
N SER A 120 -28.01 33.37 3.07
CA SER A 120 -27.03 32.32 3.36
C SER A 120 -27.63 30.93 3.59
N LYS A 121 -28.92 30.84 3.95
CA LYS A 121 -29.57 29.57 4.30
C LYS A 121 -29.73 28.64 3.10
N SER A 122 -30.08 29.18 1.93
CA SER A 122 -30.25 28.39 0.69
C SER A 122 -28.91 27.79 0.27
N ILE A 123 -27.88 28.63 0.16
CA ILE A 123 -26.54 28.24 -0.28
C ILE A 123 -25.92 27.22 0.68
N LEU A 124 -26.05 27.41 2.00
CA LEU A 124 -25.56 26.45 2.98
C LEU A 124 -26.31 25.11 2.93
N SER A 125 -27.61 25.12 2.62
CA SER A 125 -28.39 23.89 2.47
C SER A 125 -27.99 23.10 1.22
N GLU A 126 -27.74 23.80 0.12
CA GLU A 126 -27.28 23.21 -1.14
C GLU A 126 -25.85 22.67 -1.04
N MET A 127 -24.94 23.43 -0.43
CA MET A 127 -23.58 22.94 -0.16
C MET A 127 -23.61 21.69 0.71
N ARG A 128 -24.45 21.67 1.75
CA ARG A 128 -24.61 20.50 2.63
C ARG A 128 -25.21 19.31 1.87
N ALA A 129 -26.19 19.54 0.99
CA ALA A 129 -26.77 18.48 0.16
C ALA A 129 -25.73 17.91 -0.81
N PHE A 130 -24.96 18.78 -1.47
CA PHE A 130 -23.87 18.40 -2.37
C PHE A 130 -22.79 17.59 -1.63
N SER A 131 -22.37 18.02 -0.44
CA SER A 131 -21.43 17.27 0.40
C SER A 131 -21.96 15.90 0.79
N LYS A 132 -23.26 15.77 1.12
CA LYS A 132 -23.87 14.47 1.45
C LYS A 132 -23.86 13.53 0.23
N SER A 133 -24.23 14.03 -0.95
CA SER A 133 -24.19 13.24 -2.19
C SER A 133 -22.78 12.79 -2.54
N PHE A 134 -21.78 13.65 -2.36
CA PHE A 134 -20.38 13.30 -2.58
C PHE A 134 -19.90 12.20 -1.62
N LEU A 135 -20.24 12.28 -0.33
CA LEU A 135 -19.91 11.24 0.65
C LEU A 135 -20.59 9.90 0.34
N GLN A 136 -21.81 9.92 -0.20
CA GLN A 136 -22.48 8.71 -0.63
C GLN A 136 -21.72 8.02 -1.78
N ILE A 137 -21.21 8.81 -2.73
CA ILE A 137 -20.41 8.32 -3.85
C ILE A 137 -19.06 7.77 -3.38
N GLU A 138 -18.38 8.46 -2.46
CA GLU A 138 -17.09 7.98 -1.91
C GLU A 138 -17.27 6.70 -1.07
N ASN A 139 -18.33 6.61 -0.27
CA ASN A 139 -18.69 5.37 0.43
C ASN A 139 -19.03 4.23 -0.55
N PHE A 140 -19.74 4.53 -1.63
CA PHE A 140 -20.07 3.56 -2.67
C PHE A 140 -18.82 3.07 -3.41
N LYS A 141 -17.89 3.95 -3.74
CA LYS A 141 -16.58 3.57 -4.30
C LYS A 141 -15.80 2.67 -3.35
N ILE A 142 -15.77 2.99 -2.06
CA ILE A 142 -15.12 2.14 -1.04
C ILE A 142 -15.76 0.75 -1.00
N HIS A 143 -17.09 0.65 -1.11
CA HIS A 143 -17.81 -0.62 -1.17
C HIS A 143 -17.42 -1.42 -2.43
N MET A 144 -17.46 -0.79 -3.60
CA MET A 144 -17.15 -1.46 -4.86
C MET A 144 -15.70 -1.93 -4.92
N ILE A 145 -14.74 -1.12 -4.47
CA ILE A 145 -13.32 -1.51 -4.41
C ILE A 145 -13.13 -2.72 -3.49
N ARG A 146 -13.84 -2.76 -2.35
CA ARG A 146 -13.82 -3.92 -1.44
C ARG A 146 -14.43 -5.16 -2.09
N GLU A 147 -15.52 -5.03 -2.85
CA GLU A 147 -16.13 -6.14 -3.58
C GLU A 147 -15.23 -6.68 -4.70
N THR A 148 -14.58 -5.80 -5.46
CA THR A 148 -13.60 -6.21 -6.48
C THR A 148 -12.44 -6.98 -5.84
N GLN A 149 -11.90 -6.51 -4.72
CA GLN A 149 -10.84 -7.23 -3.99
C GLN A 149 -11.31 -8.58 -3.45
N ARG A 150 -12.55 -8.68 -2.95
CA ARG A 150 -13.13 -9.97 -2.52
C ARG A 150 -13.24 -10.95 -3.68
N SER A 151 -13.67 -10.49 -4.86
CA SER A 151 -13.76 -11.33 -6.07
C SER A 151 -12.37 -11.84 -6.49
N MET A 152 -11.36 -10.97 -6.50
CA MET A 152 -9.98 -11.38 -6.80
C MET A 152 -9.44 -12.38 -5.78
N PHE A 153 -9.68 -12.15 -4.48
CA PHE A 153 -9.28 -13.09 -3.43
C PHE A 153 -9.97 -14.45 -3.57
N HIS A 154 -11.26 -14.46 -3.93
CA HIS A 154 -12.01 -15.70 -4.19
C HIS A 154 -11.44 -16.49 -5.36
N MET A 155 -11.12 -15.79 -6.46
CA MET A 155 -10.52 -16.42 -7.64
C MET A 155 -9.12 -16.96 -7.35
N GLU A 156 -8.31 -16.22 -6.58
CA GLU A 156 -6.96 -16.66 -6.21
C GLU A 156 -7.00 -17.85 -5.24
N ASN A 157 -7.91 -17.85 -4.26
CA ASN A 157 -8.11 -19.01 -3.39
C ASN A 157 -8.58 -20.25 -4.15
N LYS A 158 -9.50 -20.09 -5.11
CA LYS A 158 -9.91 -21.19 -5.99
C LYS A 158 -8.74 -21.71 -6.82
N ARG A 159 -7.91 -20.82 -7.37
CA ARG A 159 -6.69 -21.18 -8.09
C ARG A 159 -5.75 -21.99 -7.20
N ILE A 160 -5.51 -21.53 -5.96
CA ILE A 160 -4.67 -22.21 -4.98
C ILE A 160 -5.25 -23.59 -4.62
N GLN A 161 -6.56 -23.69 -4.39
CA GLN A 161 -7.24 -24.95 -4.09
C GLN A 161 -7.06 -25.97 -5.22
N LEU A 162 -7.27 -25.57 -6.48
CA LEU A 162 -7.10 -26.45 -7.63
C LEU A 162 -5.65 -26.94 -7.75
N ILE A 163 -4.67 -26.09 -7.46
CA ILE A 163 -3.24 -26.45 -7.44
C ILE A 163 -2.97 -27.47 -6.32
N LEU A 164 -3.48 -27.21 -5.12
CA LEU A 164 -3.30 -28.13 -3.99
C LEU A 164 -3.98 -29.47 -4.26
N GLN A 165 -5.15 -29.45 -4.87
CA GLN A 165 -5.88 -30.65 -5.28
C GLN A 165 -5.10 -31.45 -6.32
N SER A 166 -4.46 -30.80 -7.31
CA SER A 166 -3.63 -31.52 -8.28
C SER A 166 -2.39 -32.12 -7.62
N GLN A 167 -1.72 -31.38 -6.73
CA GLN A 167 -0.57 -31.88 -5.98
C GLN A 167 -0.94 -33.08 -5.12
N ARG A 168 -2.07 -33.02 -4.41
CA ARG A 168 -2.60 -34.12 -3.60
C ARG A 168 -2.83 -35.37 -4.44
N ARG A 169 -3.50 -35.24 -5.59
CA ARG A 169 -3.77 -36.37 -6.50
C ARG A 169 -2.50 -37.03 -7.04
N ILE A 170 -1.46 -36.24 -7.33
CA ILE A 170 -0.15 -36.76 -7.76
C ILE A 170 0.47 -37.58 -6.62
N VAL A 171 0.52 -37.02 -5.41
CA VAL A 171 1.07 -37.71 -4.23
C VAL A 171 0.31 -39.00 -3.91
N ASP A 172 -1.02 -38.97 -3.93
CA ASP A 172 -1.86 -40.13 -3.62
C ASP A 172 -1.72 -41.25 -4.67
N SER A 173 -1.53 -40.88 -5.95
CA SER A 173 -1.30 -41.83 -7.04
C SER A 173 0.08 -42.50 -6.92
N ILE A 174 1.10 -41.73 -6.55
CA ILE A 174 2.44 -42.26 -6.23
C ILE A 174 2.34 -43.19 -5.01
N ALA A 175 1.75 -42.74 -3.90
CA ALA A 175 1.61 -43.54 -2.69
C ALA A 175 0.87 -44.86 -2.94
N THR A 176 -0.15 -44.85 -3.79
CA THR A 176 -0.91 -46.05 -4.17
C THR A 176 -0.10 -47.01 -5.04
N ALA A 177 0.67 -46.51 -6.01
CA ALA A 177 1.53 -47.35 -6.86
C ALA A 177 2.65 -48.05 -6.08
N PHE A 178 3.12 -47.43 -4.99
CA PHE A 178 4.15 -48.00 -4.11
C PHE A 178 3.57 -48.74 -2.89
N ALA A 179 2.28 -48.58 -2.58
CA ALA A 179 1.56 -49.38 -1.61
C ALA A 179 1.13 -50.72 -2.23
N SER A 180 2.07 -51.64 -2.39
CA SER A 180 1.74 -53.06 -2.64
C SER A 180 0.94 -53.62 -1.45
N PRO A 181 -0.15 -54.40 -1.67
CA PRO A 181 -0.77 -55.14 -0.58
C PRO A 181 0.27 -56.14 -0.05
N SER A 182 0.59 -56.05 1.24
CA SER A 182 1.48 -57.02 1.88
C SER A 182 0.86 -58.42 1.77
N PRO A 183 1.59 -59.44 1.31
CA PRO A 183 1.09 -60.80 1.33
C PRO A 183 1.00 -61.27 2.79
N SER A 184 -0.19 -61.69 3.22
CA SER A 184 -0.44 -62.38 4.48
C SER A 184 0.43 -63.65 4.60
N PRO A 185 0.88 -64.05 5.80
CA PRO A 185 1.79 -65.17 5.97
C PRO A 185 1.03 -66.49 5.85
N SER A 186 1.17 -67.19 4.71
CA SER A 186 0.81 -68.60 4.60
C SER A 186 2.03 -69.48 4.89
N PRO A 187 1.89 -70.56 5.67
CA PRO A 187 3.00 -71.32 6.22
C PRO A 187 3.63 -72.18 5.11
N SER A 188 4.97 -72.20 5.04
CA SER A 188 5.68 -73.15 4.20
C SER A 188 6.60 -74.04 5.03
N PRO A 189 6.78 -75.31 4.61
CA PRO A 189 7.21 -76.38 5.47
C PRO A 189 8.72 -76.57 5.44
N SER A 190 9.23 -77.02 6.59
CA SER A 190 10.43 -77.81 6.82
C SER A 190 11.18 -78.32 5.57
N ASN A 191 12.47 -77.99 5.44
CA ASN A 191 13.48 -79.02 5.17
C ASN A 191 14.94 -78.61 5.47
N LYS A 192 15.51 -79.36 6.42
CA LYS A 192 16.85 -79.99 6.44
C LYS A 192 18.08 -79.15 6.06
N ARG A 193 18.78 -78.75 7.12
CA ARG A 193 20.14 -78.20 7.16
C ARG A 193 21.17 -79.22 6.64
N ILE A 194 21.69 -79.01 5.44
CA ILE A 194 22.94 -79.64 4.98
C ILE A 194 24.09 -78.80 5.56
N LYS A 195 24.91 -79.41 6.41
CA LYS A 195 26.18 -78.84 6.89
C LYS A 195 27.25 -79.11 5.84
N ILE A 196 27.96 -78.09 5.38
CA ILE A 196 29.19 -78.25 4.61
C ILE A 196 30.33 -77.59 5.39
N THR A 197 31.27 -78.46 5.76
CA THR A 197 32.55 -78.23 6.41
C THR A 197 33.50 -77.44 5.50
N GLN A 198 34.21 -76.47 6.07
CA GLN A 198 35.36 -75.79 5.43
C GLN A 198 36.66 -76.49 5.86
N PRO A 199 37.63 -76.73 4.96
CA PRO A 199 38.99 -77.05 5.36
C PRO A 199 39.93 -75.83 5.18
N ILE A 200 40.65 -75.55 6.27
CA ILE A 200 41.98 -74.90 6.45
C ILE A 200 42.34 -73.73 5.54
#